data_AF-A0A4U9W9L1-F1
#
_entry.id   AF-A0A4U9W9L1-F1
#
_cell.length_a   1.000
_cell.length_b   1.000
_cell.length_c   1.000
_cell.angle_alpha   90.00
_cell.angle_beta   90.00
_cell.angle_gamma   90.00
#
_symmetry.space_group_name_H-M   'P 1'
#
loop_
_entity.id
_entity.type
_entity.pdbx_description
1 polymer ?
#
loop_
_entity_poly.entity_id
_entity_poly.type
_entity_poly.pdbx_seq_one_letter_code
_entity_poly.pdbx_strand_id
1 'polypeptide(L)'
;MVPPQRAVWIPPQVAHEVRMMGVSTRSLYIEPDALIAPIAEACQVVSVTPLMRQLLMAAVDMPLMYQQEGRDGAFGGAAAA
;
A
#
# COMPACT_ATOMS: atom_id res chain seq x y z
N MET A 1 7.70 -14.52 -8.36
CA MET A 1 6.23 -14.72 -8.38
C MET A 1 5.69 -14.42 -7.00
N VAL A 2 4.65 -13.59 -6.87
CA VAL A 2 4.07 -13.17 -5.58
C VAL A 2 2.71 -13.84 -5.42
N PRO A 3 2.42 -14.53 -4.30
CA PRO A 3 1.12 -15.18 -4.11
C PRO A 3 0.00 -14.15 -3.87
N PRO A 4 -1.26 -14.51 -4.13
CA PRO A 4 -2.41 -13.68 -3.77
C PRO A 4 -2.38 -13.28 -2.28
N GLN A 5 -2.90 -12.10 -1.98
CA GLN A 5 -2.97 -11.54 -0.62
C GLN A 5 -1.61 -11.27 0.06
N ARG A 6 -0.52 -11.22 -0.72
CA ARG A 6 0.76 -10.67 -0.26
C ARG A 6 1.11 -9.40 -1.03
N ALA A 7 2.00 -8.62 -0.44
CA ALA A 7 2.54 -7.41 -1.05
C ALA A 7 4.05 -7.55 -1.25
N VAL A 8 4.61 -6.68 -2.08
CA VAL A 8 6.05 -6.52 -2.26
C VAL A 8 6.43 -5.15 -1.75
N TRP A 9 7.37 -5.10 -0.80
CA TRP A 9 8.08 -3.88 -0.47
C TRP A 9 9.04 -3.54 -1.60
N ILE A 10 8.99 -2.30 -2.08
CA ILE A 10 9.89 -1.79 -3.10
C ILE A 10 10.60 -0.57 -2.49
N PRO A 11 11.91 -0.64 -2.24
CA PRO A 11 12.65 0.48 -1.68
C PRO A 11 12.73 1.66 -2.68
N PRO A 12 12.95 2.89 -2.19
CA PRO A 12 13.21 4.02 -3.07
C PRO A 12 14.42 3.74 -3.97
N GLN A 13 14.38 4.27 -5.19
CA GLN A 13 15.48 4.21 -6.17
C GLN A 13 15.84 2.79 -6.65
N VAL A 14 15.04 1.77 -6.33
CA VAL A 14 15.23 0.41 -6.84
C VAL A 14 14.41 0.21 -8.12
N ALA A 15 15.12 -0.05 -9.23
CA ALA A 15 14.49 -0.40 -10.49
C ALA A 15 13.73 -1.75 -10.36
N HIS A 16 12.47 -1.76 -10.79
CA HIS A 16 11.61 -2.94 -10.71
C HIS A 16 10.61 -2.96 -11.88
N GLU A 17 10.21 -4.16 -12.30
CA GLU A 17 9.14 -4.40 -13.28
C GLU A 17 8.03 -5.21 -12.61
N VAL A 18 6.78 -4.78 -12.76
CA VAL A 18 5.60 -5.52 -12.29
C VAL A 18 4.82 -6.05 -13.49
N ARG A 19 4.63 -7.37 -13.53
CA ARG A 19 3.75 -8.01 -14.52
C ARG A 19 2.53 -8.60 -13.83
N MET A 20 1.36 -8.10 -14.18
CA MET A 20 0.08 -8.57 -13.65
C MET A 20 -0.51 -9.61 -14.59
N MET A 21 -0.80 -10.81 -14.08
CA MET A 21 -1.43 -11.89 -14.85
C MET A 21 -2.73 -12.30 -14.17
N GLY A 22 -3.87 -11.80 -14.67
CA GLY A 22 -5.20 -12.15 -14.15
C GLY A 22 -5.47 -11.68 -12.72
N VAL A 23 -4.79 -10.63 -12.25
CA VAL A 23 -4.94 -10.07 -10.89
C VAL A 23 -5.10 -8.56 -10.92
N SER A 24 -5.76 -8.01 -9.90
CA SER A 24 -5.72 -6.58 -9.58
C SER A 24 -4.70 -6.34 -8.46
N THR A 25 -3.91 -5.29 -8.59
CA THR A 25 -2.99 -4.83 -7.55
C THR A 25 -3.51 -3.55 -6.93
N ARG A 26 -3.08 -3.26 -5.71
CA ARG A 26 -3.33 -2.00 -5.00
C ARG A 26 -1.99 -1.56 -4.44
N SER A 27 -1.59 -0.33 -4.70
CA SER A 27 -0.30 0.20 -4.25
C SER A 27 -0.51 1.04 -3.00
N LEU A 28 0.45 0.97 -2.09
CA LEU A 28 0.51 1.82 -0.91
C LEU A 28 1.84 2.54 -0.94
N TYR A 29 1.80 3.87 -0.97
CA TYR A 29 2.98 4.70 -0.82
C TYR A 29 3.04 5.17 0.62
N ILE A 30 4.22 5.04 1.21
CA ILE A 30 4.48 5.41 2.61
C ILE A 30 5.50 6.53 2.58
N GLU A 31 5.15 7.67 3.16
CA GLU A 31 6.09 8.76 3.34
C GLU A 31 7.26 8.33 4.24
N PRO A 32 8.50 8.75 3.96
CA PRO A 32 9.67 8.30 4.72
C PRO A 32 9.59 8.59 6.22
N ASP A 33 8.91 9.67 6.62
CA ASP A 33 8.72 10.08 8.01
C ASP A 33 7.70 9.22 8.78
N ALA A 34 6.81 8.52 8.08
CA ALA A 34 5.87 7.57 8.67
C ALA A 34 6.52 6.21 9.01
N LEU A 35 7.74 5.95 8.54
CA LEU A 35 8.45 4.70 8.80
C LEU A 35 9.12 4.72 10.18
N ILE A 36 8.55 3.95 11.10
CA ILE A 36 9.07 3.78 12.47
C ILE A 36 10.22 2.76 12.57
N ALA A 37 10.51 2.02 11.49
CA ALA A 37 11.47 0.94 11.45
C ALA A 37 12.47 1.13 10.30
N PRO A 38 13.67 0.53 10.38
CA PRO A 38 14.66 0.59 9.31
C PRO A 38 14.08 0.13 7.98
N ILE A 39 14.40 0.87 6.93
CA ILE A 39 13.95 0.60 5.58
C ILE A 39 14.74 -0.58 5.02
N ALA A 40 14.03 -1.59 4.51
CA ALA A 40 14.69 -2.66 3.78
C ALA A 40 15.25 -2.12 2.45
N GLU A 41 16.52 -2.39 2.19
CA GLU A 41 17.25 -1.93 1.01
C GLU A 41 16.97 -2.78 -0.24
N ALA A 42 16.30 -3.92 -0.08
CA ALA A 42 15.97 -4.84 -1.15
C ALA A 42 14.45 -5.08 -1.24
N CYS A 43 14.00 -5.41 -2.45
CA CYS A 43 12.63 -5.85 -2.67
C CYS A 43 12.36 -7.14 -1.89
N GLN A 44 11.26 -7.16 -1.13
CA GLN A 44 10.89 -8.33 -0.35
C GLN A 44 9.38 -8.52 -0.28
N VAL A 45 8.95 -9.78 -0.16
CA VAL A 45 7.54 -10.10 0.03
C VAL A 45 7.16 -9.86 1.48
N VAL A 46 6.14 -9.05 1.71
CA VAL A 46 5.63 -8.73 3.05
C VAL A 46 4.25 -9.33 3.26
N SER A 47 3.97 -9.75 4.49
CA SER A 47 2.64 -10.19 4.91
C SER A 47 1.70 -9.00 5.02
N VAL A 48 0.51 -9.15 4.44
CA VAL A 48 -0.59 -8.19 4.60
C VAL A 48 -1.59 -8.80 5.57
N THR A 49 -1.85 -8.12 6.68
CA THR A 49 -2.85 -8.60 7.65
C THR A 49 -4.27 -8.50 7.06
N PRO A 50 -5.23 -9.33 7.52
CA PRO A 50 -6.61 -9.23 7.07
C PRO A 50 -7.20 -7.83 7.26
N LEU A 51 -6.89 -7.17 8.39
CA LEU A 51 -7.31 -5.79 8.65
C LEU A 51 -6.74 -4.84 7.60
N MET A 52 -5.42 -4.83 7.39
CA MET A 52 -4.76 -3.96 6.40
C MET A 52 -5.35 -4.14 5.00
N ARG A 53 -5.63 -5.38 4.60
CA ARG A 53 -6.30 -5.66 3.32
C ARG A 53 -7.68 -4.99 3.23
N GLN A 54 -8.49 -5.08 4.28
CA GLN A 54 -9.80 -4.41 4.30
C GLN A 54 -9.67 -2.89 4.30
N LEU A 55 -8.67 -2.33 4.98
CA LEU A 55 -8.41 -0.89 4.96
C LEU A 55 -8.02 -0.40 3.56
N LEU A 56 -7.14 -1.12 2.87
CA LEU A 56 -6.76 -0.82 1.49
C LEU A 56 -7.96 -0.93 0.54
N MET A 57 -8.84 -1.90 0.74
CA MET A 57 -10.07 -2.02 -0.05
C MET A 57 -11.03 -0.86 0.21
N ALA A 58 -11.21 -0.45 1.46
CA ALA A 58 -12.06 0.69 1.78
C ALA A 58 -11.48 2.01 1.24
N ALA A 59 -10.15 2.18 1.30
CA ALA A 59 -9.47 3.40 0.84
C ALA A 59 -9.62 3.64 -0.67
N VAL A 60 -9.57 2.58 -1.49
CA VAL A 60 -9.75 2.73 -2.94
C VAL A 60 -11.18 3.09 -3.34
N ASP A 61 -12.15 2.83 -2.47
CA ASP A 61 -13.55 3.18 -2.69
C ASP A 61 -13.90 4.59 -2.14
N MET A 62 -12.94 5.28 -1.50
CA MET A 62 -13.16 6.62 -0.96
C MET A 62 -13.22 7.67 -2.08
N PRO A 63 -14.08 8.70 -1.94
CA PRO A 63 -14.06 9.85 -2.83
C PRO A 63 -12.70 10.55 -2.79
N LEU A 64 -12.24 11.06 -3.93
CA LEU A 64 -11.01 11.88 -4.02
C LEU A 64 -11.03 13.06 -3.05
N MET A 65 -12.23 13.64 -2.84
CA MET A 65 -12.48 14.66 -1.83
C MET A 65 -13.24 14.01 -0.67
N TYR A 66 -12.51 13.63 0.37
CA TYR A 66 -13.08 13.08 1.60
C TYR A 66 -12.99 14.11 2.73
N GLN A 67 -13.84 13.97 3.74
CA GLN A 67 -13.77 14.82 4.92
C GLN A 67 -12.56 14.42 5.77
N GLN A 68 -11.61 15.35 5.91
CA GLN A 68 -10.36 15.13 6.62
C GLN A 68 -10.54 14.98 8.14
N GLU A 69 -11.60 15.56 8.70
CA GLU A 69 -11.95 15.46 10.13
C GLU A 69 -13.02 14.37 10.40
N GLY A 70 -13.05 13.34 9.55
CA GLY A 70 -14.00 12.23 9.64
C GLY A 70 -13.31 10.87 9.60
N ARG A 71 -14.13 9.80 9.52
CA ARG A 71 -13.64 8.41 9.38
C ARG A 71 -12.61 8.30 8.25
N ASP A 72 -12.92 8.86 7.10
CA ASP A 72 -12.10 8.75 5.90
C ASP A 72 -10.81 9.57 6.04
N GLY A 73 -10.85 10.68 6.79
CA GLY A 73 -9.66 11.45 7.17
C GLY A 73 -8.67 10.66 8.02
N ALA A 74 -9.14 9.76 8.88
CA ALA A 74 -8.28 8.84 9.62
C ALA A 74 -7.63 7.76 8.73
N PHE A 75 -8.15 7.55 7.52
CA PHE A 75 -7.65 6.57 6.55
C PHE A 75 -6.86 7.18 5.38
N GLY A 76 -7.27 8.34 4.87
CA GLY A 76 -6.87 8.90 3.58
C GLY A 76 -5.49 9.56 3.54
N GLY A 77 -4.71 9.52 4.62
CA GLY A 77 -3.34 10.05 4.64
C GLY A 77 -2.33 9.28 3.75
N ALA A 78 -2.73 8.15 3.17
CA ALA A 78 -1.90 7.39 2.24
C ALA A 78 -2.47 7.50 0.83
N ALA A 79 -1.72 8.11 -0.09
CA ALA A 79 -2.05 8.11 -1.51
C ALA A 79 -2.06 6.65 -2.00
N ALA A 80 -3.25 6.07 -2.17
CA ALA A 80 -3.44 4.80 -2.85
C ALA A 80 -3.61 5.08 -4.34
N ALA A 81 -2.70 4.54 -5.17
CA ALA A 81 -2.78 4.58 -6.63
C ALA A 81 -2.72 3.15 -7.21
#